data_AF-A0A2H0C4R6-F1
#
_entry.id   AF-A0A2H0C4R6-F1
#
_cell.length_a   1.000
_cell.length_b   1.000
_cell.length_c   1.000
_cell.angle_alpha   90.00
_cell.angle_beta   90.00
_cell.angle_gamma   90.00
#
_symmetry.space_group_name_H-M   'P 1'
#
loop_
_entity.id
_entity.type
_entity.pdbx_description
1 polymer ?
#
loop_
_entity_poly.entity_id
_entity_poly.type
_entity_poly.pdbx_seq_one_letter_code
_entity_poly.pdbx_strand_id
1 'polypeptide(L)'
;AVFKNVQNIRPYVKNLLIENFGELINRNKWIFAKTMPEIPHYYIVRDSLSENDKKLFDEFNMFIRKNGYATKFYSKQYTYFNIGRYRYWVIENILNRTKLK
;
A
#
# COMPACT_ATOMS: atom_id res chain seq x y z
N ALA A 1 5.37 2.75 23.47
CA ALA A 1 5.38 2.89 22.00
C ALA A 1 4.00 2.52 21.47
N VAL A 2 3.20 3.50 21.07
CA VAL A 2 1.81 3.27 20.63
C VAL A 2 1.84 2.67 19.22
N PHE A 3 1.43 1.41 19.09
CA PHE A 3 1.11 0.81 17.80
C PHE A 3 -0.02 1.64 17.18
N LYS A 4 0.30 2.49 16.20
CA LYS A 4 -0.70 3.19 15.39
C LYS A 4 -1.39 2.20 14.46
N ASN A 5 -2.30 1.41 15.03
CA ASN A 5 -3.24 0.62 14.28
C ASN A 5 -4.31 1.58 13.75
N VAL A 6 -4.43 1.67 12.42
CA VAL A 6 -5.27 2.62 11.68
C VAL A 6 -6.79 2.41 11.89
N GLN A 7 -7.18 1.43 12.72
CA GLN A 7 -8.54 1.27 13.21
C GLN A 7 -9.07 2.54 13.93
N ASN A 8 -8.18 3.46 14.36
CA ASN A 8 -8.53 4.73 15.04
C ASN A 8 -8.30 6.01 14.19
N ILE A 9 -8.18 5.92 12.86
CA ILE A 9 -8.20 7.14 12.04
C ILE A 9 -9.64 7.67 11.97
N ARG A 10 -9.82 8.97 12.21
CA ARG A 10 -11.14 9.63 12.09
C ARG A 10 -11.74 9.29 10.71
N PRO A 11 -13.03 8.89 10.63
CA PRO A 11 -13.66 8.47 9.37
C PRO A 11 -13.42 9.42 8.19
N TYR A 12 -13.41 10.73 8.43
CA TYR A 12 -13.11 11.74 7.42
C TYR A 12 -11.71 11.61 6.80
N VAL A 13 -10.68 11.36 7.61
CA VAL A 13 -9.30 11.20 7.13
C VAL A 13 -9.16 9.90 6.34
N LYS A 14 -9.88 8.85 6.72
CA LYS A 14 -9.93 7.60 5.95
C LYS A 14 -10.55 7.84 4.57
N ASN A 15 -11.64 8.60 4.49
CA ASN A 15 -12.28 8.93 3.21
C ASN A 15 -11.37 9.78 2.33
N LEU A 16 -10.73 10.82 2.88
CA LEU A 16 -9.77 11.66 2.15
C LEU A 16 -8.59 10.85 1.59
N LEU A 17 -8.09 9.85 2.33
CA LEU A 17 -7.03 8.96 1.85
C LEU A 17 -7.51 8.02 0.74
N ILE A 18 -8.74 7.52 0.86
CA ILE A 18 -9.37 6.71 -0.19
C ILE A 18 -9.63 7.57 -1.43
N GLU A 19 -10.01 8.84 -1.28
CA GLU A 19 -10.19 9.76 -2.40
C GLU A 19 -8.85 10.04 -3.08
N ASN A 20 -7.81 10.41 -2.32
CA ASN A 20 -6.51 10.77 -2.88
C ASN A 20 -5.77 9.60 -3.54
N PHE A 21 -5.76 8.42 -2.93
CA PHE A 21 -5.03 7.25 -3.47
C PHE A 21 -5.93 6.23 -4.15
N GLY A 22 -7.25 6.36 -4.02
CA GLY A 22 -8.22 5.46 -4.63
C GLY A 22 -8.17 5.52 -6.14
N GLU A 23 -7.89 6.68 -6.74
CA GLU A 23 -7.69 6.77 -8.17
C GLU A 23 -6.56 5.84 -8.64
N LEU A 24 -5.38 5.95 -8.04
CA LEU A 24 -4.23 5.07 -8.31
C LEU A 24 -4.61 3.59 -8.13
N ILE A 25 -5.27 3.25 -7.01
CA ILE A 25 -5.60 1.87 -6.63
C ILE A 25 -6.67 1.26 -7.56
N ASN A 26 -7.66 2.05 -7.97
CA ASN A 26 -8.83 1.57 -8.71
C ASN A 26 -8.61 1.58 -10.21
N ARG A 27 -7.86 2.55 -10.76
CA ARG A 27 -7.67 2.68 -12.21
C ARG A 27 -6.58 1.77 -12.77
N ASN A 28 -5.61 1.39 -11.94
CA ASN A 28 -4.47 0.60 -12.39
C ASN A 28 -4.71 -0.90 -12.26
N LYS A 29 -4.18 -1.63 -13.24
CA LYS A 29 -4.23 -3.08 -13.25
C LYS A 29 -3.22 -3.65 -12.24
N TRP A 30 -3.75 -4.47 -11.34
CA TRP A 30 -2.96 -5.20 -10.37
C TRP A 30 -2.49 -6.54 -10.95
N ILE A 31 -1.20 -6.83 -10.83
CA ILE A 31 -0.59 -8.08 -11.28
C ILE A 31 -0.52 -9.04 -10.11
N PHE A 32 -1.00 -10.27 -10.29
CA PHE A 32 -0.89 -11.32 -9.27
C PHE A 32 0.55 -11.86 -9.22
N ALA A 33 1.14 -11.88 -8.03
CA ALA A 33 2.51 -12.36 -7.81
C ALA A 33 2.57 -13.91 -7.80
N LYS A 34 2.67 -14.50 -9.00
CA LYS A 34 2.67 -15.96 -9.20
C LYS A 34 3.86 -16.68 -8.55
N THR A 35 4.98 -15.99 -8.35
CA THR A 35 6.23 -16.57 -7.83
C THR A 35 6.25 -16.74 -6.31
N MET A 36 5.26 -16.19 -5.59
CA MET A 36 5.10 -16.35 -4.13
C MET A 36 3.68 -16.81 -3.78
N PRO A 37 3.25 -18.02 -4.20
CA PRO A 37 1.86 -18.46 -4.08
C PRO A 37 1.38 -18.61 -2.63
N GLU A 38 2.28 -18.92 -1.69
CA GLU A 38 1.95 -19.07 -0.26
C GLU A 38 1.55 -17.74 0.40
N ILE A 39 1.94 -16.62 -0.20
CA ILE A 39 1.66 -15.26 0.29
C ILE A 39 0.94 -14.53 -0.84
N PRO A 40 -0.35 -14.84 -1.08
CA PRO A 40 -1.08 -14.29 -2.21
C PRO A 40 -1.16 -12.76 -2.08
N HIS A 41 -0.48 -12.09 -3.01
CA HIS A 41 -0.44 -10.65 -3.10
C HIS A 41 -0.48 -10.20 -4.55
N TYR A 42 -0.80 -8.92 -4.71
CA TYR A 42 -0.86 -8.26 -6.00
C TYR A 42 0.06 -7.04 -5.98
N TYR A 43 0.53 -6.64 -7.14
CA TYR A 43 1.40 -5.46 -7.26
C TYR A 43 1.12 -4.59 -8.48
N ILE A 44 1.62 -3.37 -8.41
CA ILE A 44 1.73 -2.39 -9.49
C ILE A 44 3.21 -2.01 -9.62
N VAL A 45 3.71 -1.90 -10.85
CA VAL A 45 5.06 -1.40 -11.14
C VAL A 45 4.99 0.07 -11.51
N ARG A 46 5.68 0.93 -10.75
CA ARG A 46 5.67 2.39 -10.93
C ARG A 46 6.00 2.80 -12.36
N ASP A 47 6.97 2.14 -12.98
CA ASP A 47 7.45 2.54 -14.30
C ASP A 47 6.48 2.21 -15.44
N SER A 48 5.48 1.35 -15.18
CA SER A 48 4.36 1.09 -16.10
C SER A 48 3.20 2.07 -15.98
N LEU A 49 3.27 3.02 -15.05
CA LEU A 49 2.21 3.99 -14.78
C LEU A 49 2.31 5.22 -15.68
N SER A 50 1.19 5.94 -15.84
CA SER A 50 1.18 7.29 -16.39
C SER A 50 2.00 8.25 -15.51
N GLU A 51 2.46 9.38 -16.05
CA GLU A 51 3.23 10.36 -15.24
C GLU A 51 2.42 10.91 -14.05
N ASN A 52 1.11 11.08 -14.19
CA ASN A 52 0.24 11.48 -13.09
C ASN A 52 0.15 10.38 -12.02
N ASP A 53 0.10 9.13 -12.44
CA ASP A 53 0.02 7.98 -11.55
C ASP A 53 1.36 7.70 -10.85
N LYS A 54 2.49 7.99 -11.49
CA LYS A 54 3.81 7.95 -10.86
C LYS A 54 3.91 8.94 -9.70
N LYS A 55 3.39 10.16 -9.86
CA LYS A 55 3.33 11.15 -8.77
C LYS A 55 2.49 10.65 -7.60
N LEU A 56 1.29 10.13 -7.88
CA LEU A 56 0.42 9.56 -6.85
C LEU A 56 1.03 8.32 -6.18
N PHE A 57 1.77 7.51 -6.92
CA PHE A 57 2.55 6.40 -6.36
C PHE A 57 3.60 6.91 -5.36
N ASP A 58 4.35 7.94 -5.72
CA ASP A 58 5.42 8.49 -4.87
C ASP A 58 4.85 9.12 -3.60
N GLU A 59 3.75 9.88 -3.74
CA GLU A 59 3.00 10.43 -2.61
C GLU A 59 2.48 9.31 -1.69
N PHE A 60 1.95 8.23 -2.27
CA PHE A 60 1.46 7.10 -1.48
C PHE A 60 2.59 6.36 -0.77
N ASN A 61 3.73 6.16 -1.43
CA ASN A 61 4.94 5.58 -0.84
C ASN A 61 5.43 6.43 0.36
N MET A 62 5.55 7.75 0.19
CA MET A 62 5.90 8.66 1.29
C MET A 62 4.88 8.59 2.43
N PHE A 63 3.61 8.54 2.10
CA PHE A 63 2.53 8.44 3.08
C PHE A 63 2.62 7.14 3.89
N ILE A 64 2.83 5.98 3.24
CA ILE A 64 3.03 4.69 3.89
C ILE A 64 4.24 4.75 4.83
N ARG A 65 5.36 5.30 4.38
CA ARG A 65 6.59 5.41 5.21
C ARG A 65 6.38 6.25 6.46
N LYS A 66 5.62 7.35 6.36
CA LYS A 66 5.37 8.28 7.46
C LYS A 66 4.31 7.79 8.45
N ASN A 67 3.28 7.10 7.97
CA ASN A 67 2.08 6.78 8.76
C ASN A 67 1.86 5.29 9.00
N GLY A 68 2.63 4.44 8.32
CA GLY A 68 2.56 2.99 8.45
C GLY A 68 3.15 2.46 9.73
N TYR A 69 3.04 1.14 9.88
CA TYR A 69 3.62 0.39 10.97
C TYR A 69 4.69 -0.56 10.44
N ALA A 70 5.78 -0.72 11.18
CA ALA A 70 6.83 -1.65 10.82
C ALA A 70 6.42 -3.09 11.16
N THR A 71 6.71 -4.04 10.29
CA THR A 71 6.53 -5.47 10.57
C THR A 71 7.63 -6.27 9.89
N LYS A 72 8.08 -7.34 10.56
CA LYS A 72 9.05 -8.26 9.99
C LYS A 72 8.40 -9.18 8.96
N PHE A 73 9.08 -9.40 7.86
CA PHE A 73 8.79 -10.38 6.84
C PHE A 73 10.07 -11.20 6.61
N TYR A 74 10.08 -12.43 7.11
CA TYR A 74 11.30 -13.20 7.32
C TYR A 74 12.36 -12.38 8.07
N SER A 75 13.55 -12.21 7.48
CA SER A 75 14.67 -11.46 8.04
C SER A 75 14.59 -9.95 7.77
N LYS A 76 13.67 -9.49 6.92
CA LYS A 76 13.56 -8.09 6.51
C LYS A 76 12.44 -7.37 7.26
N GLN A 77 12.59 -6.05 7.45
CA GLN A 77 11.56 -5.19 8.01
C GLN A 77 10.97 -4.31 6.91
N TYR A 78 9.65 -4.28 6.81
CA TYR A 78 8.93 -3.42 5.87
C TYR A 78 7.93 -2.54 6.62
N THR A 79 7.58 -1.42 5.99
CA THR A 79 6.51 -0.53 6.48
C THR A 79 5.23 -0.85 5.73
N TYR A 80 4.19 -1.16 6.50
CA TYR A 80 2.87 -1.50 6.00
C TYR A 80 1.86 -0.42 6.36
N PHE A 81 0.85 -0.25 5.50
CA PHE A 81 -0.29 0.61 5.78
C PHE A 81 -1.59 -0.10 5.40
N ASN A 82 -2.62 0.01 6.24
CA ASN A 82 -3.90 -0.67 6.02
C ASN A 82 -4.95 0.33 5.51
N ILE A 83 -5.62 0.00 4.40
CA ILE A 83 -6.78 0.73 3.88
C ILE A 83 -7.90 -0.26 3.61
N GLY A 84 -9.01 -0.10 4.32
CA GLY A 84 -10.15 -1.01 4.21
C GLY A 84 -9.75 -2.46 4.51
N ARG A 85 -9.97 -3.36 3.55
CA ARG A 85 -9.67 -4.80 3.66
C ARG A 85 -8.28 -5.19 3.16
N TYR A 86 -7.44 -4.21 2.81
CA TYR A 86 -6.14 -4.44 2.22
C TYR A 86 -5.02 -3.83 3.05
N ARG A 87 -3.89 -4.53 3.04
CA ARG A 87 -2.59 -4.05 3.52
C ARG A 87 -1.71 -3.75 2.34
N TYR A 88 -1.05 -2.59 2.36
CA TYR A 88 -0.18 -2.05 1.32
C TYR A 88 1.25 -1.89 1.83
N TRP A 89 2.22 -2.09 0.95
CA TRP A 89 3.64 -1.80 1.20
C TRP A 89 4.36 -1.52 -0.12
N VAL A 90 5.42 -0.70 -0.06
CA VAL A 90 6.23 -0.37 -1.24
C VAL A 90 7.62 -0.96 -1.07
N ILE A 91 8.09 -1.65 -2.10
CA ILE A 91 9.48 -2.10 -2.23
C ILE A 91 10.00 -1.46 -3.51
N GLU A 92 10.95 -0.54 -3.38
CA GLU A 92 11.54 0.19 -4.52
C GLU A 92 10.46 0.80 -5.42
N ASN A 93 10.34 0.34 -6.67
CA ASN A 93 9.37 0.79 -7.66
C ASN A 93 8.08 -0.06 -7.70
N ILE A 94 7.83 -0.90 -6.69
CA ILE A 94 6.70 -1.83 -6.64
C ILE A 94 5.78 -1.52 -5.46
N LEU A 95 4.53 -1.17 -5.77
CA LEU A 95 3.45 -1.08 -4.78
C LEU A 95 2.74 -2.42 -4.68
N ASN A 96 2.74 -3.00 -3.49
CA ASN A 96 2.13 -4.29 -3.22
C ASN A 96 0.86 -4.13 -2.38
N ARG A 97 -0.08 -5.07 -2.54
CA ARG A 97 -1.22 -5.24 -1.65
C ARG A 97 -1.57 -6.70 -1.39
N THR A 98 -2.11 -6.97 -0.21
CA THR A 98 -2.73 -8.27 0.13
C THR A 98 -3.99 -8.06 0.96
N LYS A 99 -4.93 -9.00 0.93
CA LYS A 99 -6.13 -8.94 1.79
C LYS A 99 -5.72 -9.18 3.24
N LEU A 100 -6.30 -8.40 4.15
CA LEU A 100 -6.22 -8.68 5.58
C LEU A 100 -6.97 -9.99 5.88
N LYS A 101 -6.38 -10.84 6.73
CA LYS A 101 -7.03 -12.04 7.26
C LYS A 101 -7.90 -11.68 8.45
#